data_AF-A0A5J6QRZ3-F1
#
_entry.id   AF-A0A5J6QRZ3-F1
#
_cell.length_a   1.000
_cell.length_b   1.000
_cell.length_c   1.000
_cell.angle_alpha   90.00
_cell.angle_beta   90.00
_cell.angle_gamma   90.00
#
_symmetry.space_group_name_H-M   'P 1'
#
loop_
_entity.id
_entity.type
_entity.pdbx_description
1 polymer ?
#
loop_
_entity_poly.entity_id
_entity_poly.type
_entity_poly.pdbx_seq_one_letter_code
_entity_poly.pdbx_strand_id
1 'polypeptide(L)'
;MPRILARKDPSAFKTLPLHVEASADALSYQSLGLPLNFTQMLERRRPVRVNDNQRFAVELANLGVSVRLTLALQGRDYWLLVRQRRQDRGDTVLKLISGYVPAHELNLPLLTAIQEVAEECLIETPEGWLAGRFGDTWLPTPYQRQLRYRETNHFRLSPLSGAARPVTNGKLTLLERPEAYVHLPTASLQLVYDLRLELPKDCHQISLFHVDEVLQDGKLVASLERRRPDIYLLPLHQGLPTGDLLTLRNGEFKSASTRGVWLSESFAEQDGWLVHEERVRWRDWLSRVGTARPQGKKLAC
;
A
#
# COMPACT_ATOMS: atom_id res chain seq x y z
N MET A 1 18.58 7.66 -16.32
CA MET A 1 17.27 7.58 -17.00
C MET A 1 16.57 6.37 -16.43
N PRO A 2 15.26 6.45 -16.15
CA PRO A 2 14.47 5.31 -15.70
C PRO A 2 14.58 4.14 -16.69
N ARG A 3 14.71 2.91 -16.17
CA ARG A 3 14.70 1.69 -16.99
C ARG A 3 13.27 1.19 -17.08
N ILE A 4 12.71 1.08 -18.28
CA ILE A 4 11.37 0.51 -18.47
C ILE A 4 11.41 -0.98 -18.18
N LEU A 5 10.52 -1.43 -17.29
CA LEU A 5 10.36 -2.83 -16.90
C LEU A 5 9.20 -3.49 -17.64
N ALA A 6 8.05 -2.81 -17.73
CA ALA A 6 6.87 -3.36 -18.40
C ALA A 6 6.06 -2.28 -19.12
N ARG A 7 5.25 -2.74 -20.07
CA ARG A 7 4.19 -1.95 -20.70
C ARG A 7 2.92 -2.78 -20.70
N LYS A 8 1.86 -2.28 -20.05
CA LYS A 8 0.54 -2.93 -19.98
C LYS A 8 -0.48 -2.07 -20.74
N ASP A 9 -1.48 -2.73 -21.30
CA ASP A 9 -2.63 -2.05 -21.88
C ASP A 9 -3.59 -1.66 -20.72
N PRO A 10 -3.88 -0.37 -20.48
CA PRO A 10 -4.78 0.05 -19.41
C PRO A 10 -6.20 -0.51 -19.55
N SER A 11 -6.61 -0.91 -20.76
CA SER A 11 -7.94 -1.49 -21.00
C SER A 11 -8.10 -2.90 -20.41
N ALA A 12 -6.98 -3.58 -20.11
CA ALA A 12 -6.98 -4.90 -19.47
C ALA A 12 -7.48 -4.83 -18.01
N PHE A 13 -7.26 -3.69 -17.34
CA PHE A 13 -7.79 -3.49 -15.99
C PHE A 13 -9.30 -3.26 -16.03
N LYS A 14 -10.03 -4.06 -15.26
CA LYS A 14 -11.46 -3.92 -15.02
C LYS A 14 -11.76 -4.06 -13.53
N THR A 15 -12.56 -3.17 -12.98
CA THR A 15 -13.10 -3.27 -11.61
C THR A 15 -14.63 -3.15 -11.62
N LEU A 16 -15.28 -3.29 -10.47
CA LEU A 16 -16.73 -3.12 -10.34
C LEU A 16 -17.06 -2.09 -9.26
N PRO A 17 -18.12 -1.28 -9.48
CA PRO A 17 -18.79 -0.56 -8.41
C PRO A 17 -19.26 -1.52 -7.32
N LEU A 18 -19.45 -0.97 -6.12
CA LEU A 18 -19.86 -1.74 -4.95
C LEU A 18 -21.14 -1.19 -4.36
N HIS A 19 -21.98 -2.06 -3.82
CA HIS A 19 -22.92 -1.72 -2.75
C HIS A 19 -22.25 -2.08 -1.42
N VAL A 20 -22.19 -1.14 -0.49
CA VAL A 20 -21.59 -1.33 0.84
C VAL A 20 -22.65 -1.12 1.90
N GLU A 21 -22.74 -2.05 2.83
CA GLU A 21 -23.58 -1.96 4.02
C GLU A 21 -22.72 -2.08 5.28
N ALA A 22 -22.84 -1.09 6.15
CA ALA A 22 -22.08 -1.01 7.38
C ALA A 22 -23.00 -1.03 8.59
N SER A 23 -22.53 -1.68 9.65
CA SER A 23 -23.09 -1.63 10.99
C SER A 23 -21.99 -1.30 12.01
N ALA A 24 -22.35 -1.11 13.28
CA ALA A 24 -21.36 -0.82 14.33
C ALA A 24 -20.30 -1.93 14.43
N ASP A 25 -20.62 -3.18 14.12
CA ASP A 25 -19.74 -4.32 14.36
C ASP A 25 -19.08 -4.86 13.09
N ALA A 26 -19.69 -4.67 11.92
CA ALA A 26 -19.24 -5.29 10.68
C ALA A 26 -19.56 -4.43 9.44
N LEU A 27 -18.80 -4.65 8.36
CA LEU A 27 -19.04 -4.06 7.04
C LEU A 27 -19.12 -5.17 6.00
N SER A 28 -20.07 -5.07 5.08
CA SER A 28 -20.21 -6.00 3.95
C SER A 28 -20.27 -5.24 2.64
N TYR A 29 -19.77 -5.86 1.57
CA TYR A 29 -19.91 -5.31 0.23
C TYR A 29 -20.32 -6.38 -0.78
N GLN A 30 -20.89 -5.93 -1.88
CA GLN A 30 -21.25 -6.73 -3.05
C GLN A 30 -20.94 -5.93 -4.31
N SER A 31 -20.55 -6.60 -5.39
CA SER A 31 -20.34 -5.94 -6.67
C SER A 31 -21.65 -5.54 -7.34
N LEU A 32 -21.63 -4.46 -8.10
CA LEU A 32 -22.79 -3.93 -8.83
C LEU A 32 -22.47 -3.73 -10.31
N GLY A 33 -23.48 -3.97 -11.15
CA GLY A 33 -23.48 -3.54 -12.55
C GLY A 33 -22.40 -4.18 -13.42
N LEU A 34 -21.92 -3.41 -14.40
CA LEU A 34 -20.97 -3.86 -15.42
C LEU A 34 -19.52 -3.47 -15.06
N PRO A 35 -18.52 -4.26 -15.45
CA PRO A 35 -17.11 -3.92 -15.20
C PRO A 35 -16.71 -2.59 -15.84
N LEU A 36 -16.03 -1.76 -15.07
CA LEU A 36 -15.52 -0.45 -15.48
C LEU A 36 -14.04 -0.55 -15.84
N ASN A 37 -13.64 0.12 -16.92
CA ASN A 37 -12.22 0.39 -17.16
C ASN A 37 -11.70 1.50 -16.23
N PHE A 38 -10.39 1.76 -16.28
CA PHE A 38 -9.73 2.75 -15.43
C PHE A 38 -10.37 4.16 -15.54
N THR A 39 -10.60 4.65 -16.75
CA THR A 39 -11.20 5.97 -16.99
C THR A 39 -12.62 6.07 -16.43
N GLN A 40 -13.46 5.08 -16.70
CA GLN A 40 -14.84 5.03 -16.21
C GLN A 40 -14.90 4.96 -14.67
N MET A 41 -13.99 4.20 -14.06
CA MET A 41 -13.86 4.15 -12.61
C MET A 41 -13.49 5.54 -12.05
N LEU A 42 -12.51 6.23 -12.63
CA LEU A 42 -12.13 7.58 -12.19
C LEU A 42 -13.29 8.58 -12.32
N GLU A 43 -14.07 8.53 -13.39
CA GLU A 43 -15.24 9.40 -13.58
C GLU A 43 -16.33 9.20 -12.50
N ARG A 44 -16.44 7.97 -11.97
CA ARG A 44 -17.38 7.60 -10.91
C ARG A 44 -16.87 7.97 -9.50
N ARG A 45 -15.57 8.16 -9.31
CA ARG A 45 -14.96 8.58 -8.03
C ARG A 45 -15.28 10.05 -7.73
N ARG A 46 -16.47 10.28 -7.20
CA ARG A 46 -16.97 11.60 -6.79
C ARG A 46 -17.32 11.58 -5.30
N PRO A 47 -17.27 12.73 -4.61
CA PRO A 47 -17.62 12.79 -3.20
C PRO A 47 -19.02 12.26 -2.92
N VAL A 48 -19.14 11.43 -1.87
CA VAL A 48 -20.42 10.94 -1.35
C VAL A 48 -20.67 11.45 0.06
N ARG A 49 -21.94 11.52 0.45
CA ARG A 49 -22.36 11.89 1.81
C ARG A 49 -22.97 10.69 2.51
N VAL A 50 -22.51 10.44 3.73
CA VAL A 50 -23.03 9.42 4.64
C VAL A 50 -23.32 10.12 5.96
N ASN A 51 -24.53 9.95 6.48
CA ASN A 51 -24.99 10.68 7.67
C ASN A 51 -24.56 10.02 8.98
N ASP A 52 -24.60 8.69 9.05
CA ASP A 52 -24.21 7.90 10.20
C ASP A 52 -22.92 7.15 9.86
N ASN A 53 -21.85 7.42 10.61
CA ASN A 53 -20.51 6.88 10.35
C ASN A 53 -20.34 5.40 10.77
N GLN A 54 -21.31 4.83 11.49
CA GLN A 54 -21.34 3.43 11.90
C GLN A 54 -22.37 2.61 11.13
N ARG A 55 -23.47 3.21 10.67
CA ARG A 55 -24.60 2.49 10.05
C ARG A 55 -25.08 3.15 8.77
N PHE A 56 -24.78 2.54 7.63
CA PHE A 56 -25.18 3.10 6.34
C PHE A 56 -25.22 2.03 5.25
N ALA A 57 -25.91 2.37 4.16
CA ALA A 57 -25.81 1.68 2.88
C ALA A 57 -25.45 2.70 1.80
N VAL A 58 -24.46 2.41 0.96
CA VAL A 58 -23.95 3.35 -0.05
C VAL A 58 -23.37 2.64 -1.25
N GLU A 59 -23.58 3.20 -2.44
CA GLU A 59 -22.86 2.78 -3.65
C GLU A 59 -21.51 3.47 -3.76
N LEU A 60 -20.48 2.70 -4.05
CA LEU A 60 -19.10 3.15 -4.20
C LEU A 60 -18.56 2.82 -5.59
N ALA A 61 -17.59 3.59 -6.05
CA ALA A 61 -16.97 3.48 -7.37
C ALA A 61 -16.13 2.22 -7.54
N ASN A 62 -15.41 1.80 -6.50
CA ASN A 62 -14.48 0.67 -6.55
C ASN A 62 -14.07 0.17 -5.14
N LEU A 63 -13.44 -1.00 -5.13
CA LEU A 63 -12.63 -1.51 -4.02
C LEU A 63 -11.15 -1.17 -4.24
N GLY A 64 -10.48 -0.66 -3.21
CA GLY A 64 -9.03 -0.53 -3.16
C GLY A 64 -8.44 -1.34 -2.02
N VAL A 65 -7.18 -1.73 -2.18
CA VAL A 65 -6.39 -2.41 -1.16
C VAL A 65 -5.12 -1.62 -0.89
N SER A 66 -4.66 -1.67 0.34
CA SER A 66 -3.38 -1.11 0.79
C SER A 66 -2.70 -2.10 1.74
N VAL A 67 -1.37 -2.04 1.80
CA VAL A 67 -0.57 -2.88 2.69
C VAL A 67 0.23 -2.01 3.65
N ARG A 68 -0.07 -2.12 4.95
CA ARG A 68 0.81 -1.68 6.02
C ARG A 68 1.92 -2.72 6.14
N LEU A 69 3.06 -2.43 5.52
CA LEU A 69 4.15 -3.39 5.40
C LEU A 69 5.23 -3.12 6.45
N THR A 70 5.37 -4.02 7.40
CA THR A 70 6.39 -3.95 8.46
C THR A 70 7.61 -4.77 8.05
N LEU A 71 8.69 -4.09 7.67
CA LEU A 71 9.99 -4.67 7.36
C LEU A 71 10.80 -4.87 8.64
N ALA A 72 11.21 -6.12 8.91
CA ALA A 72 12.20 -6.42 9.95
C ALA A 72 13.62 -6.38 9.36
N LEU A 73 14.43 -5.43 9.81
CA LEU A 73 15.79 -5.23 9.28
C LEU A 73 16.75 -4.75 10.38
N GLN A 74 17.93 -5.37 10.47
CA GLN A 74 18.98 -5.01 11.45
C GLN A 74 18.47 -4.90 12.91
N GLY A 75 17.57 -5.82 13.30
CA GLY A 75 17.00 -5.88 14.66
C GLY A 75 16.00 -4.78 14.99
N ARG A 76 15.46 -4.09 13.97
CA ARG A 76 14.42 -3.06 14.12
C ARG A 76 13.30 -3.27 13.10
N ASP A 77 12.12 -2.80 13.44
CA ASP A 77 10.96 -2.81 12.55
C ASP A 77 10.80 -1.44 11.88
N TYR A 78 10.37 -1.44 10.63
CA TYR A 78 10.10 -0.24 9.84
C TYR A 78 8.79 -0.39 9.10
N TRP A 79 7.95 0.65 9.10
CA TRP A 79 6.91 0.75 8.08
C TRP A 79 7.52 1.22 6.77
N LEU A 80 7.18 0.51 5.69
CA LEU A 80 7.56 0.87 4.33
C LEU A 80 6.48 1.78 3.73
N LEU A 81 6.91 2.95 3.25
CA LEU A 81 6.07 3.92 2.57
C LEU A 81 6.60 4.16 1.16
N VAL A 82 5.71 4.38 0.21
CA VAL A 82 6.06 4.71 -1.18
C VAL A 82 5.64 6.13 -1.53
N ARG A 83 6.42 6.82 -2.35
CA ARG A 83 6.06 8.15 -2.84
C ARG A 83 5.09 8.03 -4.00
N GLN A 84 3.99 8.77 -3.95
CA GLN A 84 3.09 8.90 -5.09
C GLN A 84 2.96 10.36 -5.51
N ARG A 85 3.06 10.61 -6.82
CA ARG A 85 2.69 11.89 -7.43
C ARG A 85 1.30 11.75 -8.06
N ARG A 86 0.30 12.40 -7.45
CA ARG A 86 -1.09 12.34 -7.92
C ARG A 86 -1.33 13.44 -8.94
N GLN A 87 -1.26 13.09 -10.22
CA GLN A 87 -1.36 14.07 -11.31
C GLN A 87 -2.74 14.75 -11.35
N ASP A 88 -3.79 13.99 -11.08
CA ASP A 88 -5.18 14.43 -10.97
C ASP A 88 -5.38 15.49 -9.86
N ARG A 89 -4.52 15.50 -8.83
CA ARG A 89 -4.60 16.41 -7.68
C ARG A 89 -3.49 17.45 -7.62
N GLY A 90 -2.47 17.31 -8.46
CA GLY A 90 -1.32 18.22 -8.51
C GLY A 90 -0.43 18.16 -7.26
N ASP A 91 -0.43 17.05 -6.52
CA ASP A 91 0.32 16.93 -5.26
C ASP A 91 1.20 15.67 -5.16
N THR A 92 1.87 15.53 -4.01
CA THR A 92 2.73 14.38 -3.70
C THR A 92 2.51 13.97 -2.26
N VAL A 93 2.32 12.67 -2.05
CA VAL A 93 2.12 12.06 -0.73
C VAL A 93 3.06 10.87 -0.55
N LEU A 94 3.32 10.50 0.69
CA LEU A 94 3.77 9.15 1.03
C LEU A 94 2.53 8.31 1.34
N LYS A 95 2.48 7.10 0.78
CA LYS A 95 1.36 6.18 0.94
C LYS A 95 1.84 4.79 1.28
N LEU A 96 0.89 3.94 1.65
CA LEU A 96 1.08 2.50 1.66
C LEU A 96 1.16 1.99 0.22
N ILE A 97 1.80 0.84 0.01
CA ILE A 97 1.67 0.10 -1.26
C ILE A 97 0.19 -0.22 -1.45
N SER A 98 -0.36 0.10 -2.62
CA SER A 98 -1.82 0.12 -2.79
C SER A 98 -2.24 -0.10 -4.24
N GLY A 99 -3.31 -0.85 -4.43
CA GLY A 99 -3.85 -1.16 -5.76
C GLY A 99 -5.37 -1.09 -5.81
N TYR A 100 -5.91 -1.05 -7.03
CA TYR A 100 -7.34 -1.24 -7.24
C TYR A 100 -7.64 -2.72 -7.42
N VAL A 101 -8.66 -3.23 -6.74
CA VAL A 101 -9.02 -4.65 -6.86
C VAL A 101 -9.72 -4.89 -8.19
N PRO A 102 -9.19 -5.80 -9.04
CA PRO A 102 -9.84 -6.14 -10.29
C PRO A 102 -11.12 -6.95 -10.04
N ALA A 103 -12.06 -6.90 -10.98
CA ALA A 103 -13.39 -7.49 -10.86
C ALA A 103 -13.36 -8.98 -10.50
N HIS A 104 -12.37 -9.72 -11.01
CA HIS A 104 -12.23 -11.16 -10.79
C HIS A 104 -11.55 -11.53 -9.46
N GLU A 105 -11.01 -10.56 -8.72
CA GLU A 105 -10.38 -10.77 -7.40
C GLU A 105 -11.20 -10.15 -6.25
N LEU A 106 -12.40 -9.62 -6.52
CA LEU A 106 -13.24 -9.00 -5.49
C LEU A 106 -13.61 -9.96 -4.34
N ASN A 107 -13.61 -11.27 -4.56
CA ASN A 107 -13.83 -12.25 -3.49
C ASN A 107 -12.54 -12.62 -2.72
N LEU A 108 -11.37 -12.21 -3.21
CA LEU A 108 -10.07 -12.46 -2.60
C LEU A 108 -9.14 -11.22 -2.70
N PRO A 109 -9.50 -10.06 -2.09
CA PRO A 109 -8.67 -8.84 -2.20
C PRO A 109 -7.25 -8.97 -1.64
N LEU A 110 -7.02 -9.93 -0.74
CA LEU A 110 -5.68 -10.26 -0.24
C LEU A 110 -4.72 -10.61 -1.38
N LEU A 111 -5.21 -11.28 -2.43
CA LEU A 111 -4.39 -11.64 -3.58
C LEU A 111 -3.88 -10.39 -4.30
N THR A 112 -4.74 -9.41 -4.54
CA THR A 112 -4.32 -8.10 -5.08
C THR A 112 -3.28 -7.46 -4.16
N ALA A 113 -3.54 -7.42 -2.85
CA ALA A 113 -2.65 -6.77 -1.89
C ALA A 113 -1.22 -7.36 -1.90
N ILE A 114 -1.07 -8.68 -1.94
CA ILE A 114 0.26 -9.33 -1.99
C ILE A 114 0.93 -9.22 -3.37
N GLN A 115 0.15 -9.15 -4.46
CA GLN A 115 0.67 -8.88 -5.80
C GLN A 115 1.25 -7.47 -5.87
N GLU A 116 0.53 -6.46 -5.33
CA GLU A 116 1.01 -5.07 -5.27
C GLU A 116 2.35 -4.96 -4.52
N VAL A 117 2.57 -5.73 -3.46
CA VAL A 117 3.89 -5.77 -2.80
C VAL A 117 4.98 -6.30 -3.74
N ALA A 118 4.68 -7.33 -4.54
CA ALA A 118 5.64 -7.89 -5.49
C ALA A 118 5.89 -7.01 -6.72
N GLU A 119 4.89 -6.21 -7.14
CA GLU A 119 5.02 -5.24 -8.23
C GLU A 119 5.72 -3.96 -7.77
N GLU A 120 5.27 -3.38 -6.65
CA GLU A 120 5.72 -2.05 -6.24
C GLU A 120 6.97 -2.05 -5.34
N CYS A 121 7.25 -3.11 -4.57
CA CYS A 121 8.40 -3.15 -3.64
C CYS A 121 9.49 -4.10 -4.12
N LEU A 122 10.41 -3.58 -4.93
CA LEU A 122 11.53 -4.36 -5.43
C LEU A 122 12.72 -4.31 -4.47
N ILE A 123 13.23 -5.49 -4.12
CA ILE A 123 14.39 -5.65 -3.23
C ILE A 123 15.57 -6.18 -4.04
N GLU A 124 16.60 -5.34 -4.17
CA GLU A 124 17.84 -5.68 -4.85
C GLU A 124 18.91 -6.11 -3.84
N THR A 125 19.61 -7.19 -4.14
CA THR A 125 20.83 -7.66 -3.47
C THR A 125 22.00 -7.62 -4.46
N PRO A 126 23.26 -7.75 -3.99
CA PRO A 126 24.42 -7.81 -4.89
C PRO A 126 24.33 -8.93 -5.95
N GLU A 127 23.64 -10.02 -5.65
CA GLU A 127 23.51 -11.20 -6.52
C GLU A 127 22.28 -11.17 -7.44
N GLY A 128 21.34 -10.25 -7.22
CA GLY A 128 20.11 -10.13 -8.02
C GLY A 128 18.89 -9.66 -7.22
N TRP A 129 17.71 -9.88 -7.77
CA TRP A 129 16.45 -9.43 -7.19
C TRP A 129 15.79 -10.53 -6.37
N LEU A 130 15.20 -10.19 -5.23
CA LEU A 130 14.44 -11.16 -4.44
C LEU A 130 13.04 -11.35 -5.04
N ALA A 131 12.66 -12.61 -5.26
CA ALA A 131 11.26 -12.98 -5.38
C ALA A 131 10.62 -13.07 -3.98
N GLY A 132 9.30 -13.14 -3.92
CA GLY A 132 8.55 -13.18 -2.66
C GLY A 132 7.70 -14.43 -2.50
N ARG A 133 7.40 -14.79 -1.25
CA ARG A 133 6.37 -15.78 -0.91
C ARG A 133 5.41 -15.20 0.11
N PHE A 134 4.14 -15.59 0.04
CA PHE A 134 3.16 -15.42 1.11
C PHE A 134 2.80 -16.81 1.65
N GLY A 135 3.17 -17.08 2.91
CA GLY A 135 3.19 -18.45 3.42
C GLY A 135 4.02 -19.37 2.52
N ASP A 136 3.40 -20.42 1.98
CA ASP A 136 4.04 -21.33 1.04
C ASP A 136 3.81 -21.01 -0.44
N THR A 137 3.07 -19.96 -0.76
CA THR A 137 2.74 -19.59 -2.15
C THR A 137 3.75 -18.59 -2.69
N TRP A 138 4.29 -18.85 -3.89
CA TRP A 138 5.13 -17.89 -4.60
C TRP A 138 4.30 -16.70 -5.09
N LEU A 139 4.82 -15.50 -4.85
CA LEU A 139 4.31 -14.27 -5.45
C LEU A 139 4.76 -14.18 -6.92
N PRO A 140 4.03 -13.45 -7.77
CA PRO A 140 4.47 -13.24 -9.14
C PRO A 140 5.82 -12.52 -9.21
N THR A 141 6.57 -12.77 -10.27
CA THR A 141 7.79 -12.05 -10.65
C THR A 141 7.51 -11.18 -11.87
N PRO A 142 6.77 -10.05 -11.70
CA PRO A 142 6.16 -9.29 -12.80
C PRO A 142 7.18 -8.80 -13.85
N TYR A 143 8.44 -8.64 -13.44
CA TYR A 143 9.52 -8.10 -14.27
C TYR A 143 10.60 -9.13 -14.61
N GLN A 144 10.30 -10.44 -14.55
CA GLN A 144 11.29 -11.51 -14.79
C GLN A 144 12.00 -11.44 -16.16
N ARG A 145 11.38 -10.79 -17.16
CA ARG A 145 11.99 -10.59 -18.49
C ARG A 145 13.08 -9.50 -18.47
N GLN A 146 13.11 -8.64 -17.45
CA GLN A 146 14.01 -7.49 -17.35
C GLN A 146 14.92 -7.57 -16.12
N LEU A 147 14.47 -8.24 -15.06
CA LEU A 147 15.18 -8.39 -13.79
C LEU A 147 15.54 -9.87 -13.57
N ARG A 148 16.79 -10.11 -13.16
CA ARG A 148 17.27 -11.44 -12.79
C ARG A 148 16.89 -11.72 -11.34
N TYR A 149 15.81 -12.47 -11.13
CA TYR A 149 15.40 -12.92 -9.81
C TYR A 149 16.29 -14.07 -9.33
N ARG A 150 16.57 -14.09 -8.02
CA ARG A 150 17.30 -15.18 -7.37
C ARG A 150 16.38 -16.39 -7.19
N GLU A 151 16.90 -17.57 -7.51
CA GLU A 151 16.14 -18.82 -7.42
C GLU A 151 16.04 -19.35 -5.99
N THR A 152 17.09 -19.17 -5.18
CA THR A 152 17.22 -19.78 -3.85
C THR A 152 16.73 -18.88 -2.73
N ASN A 153 16.86 -17.56 -2.88
CA ASN A 153 16.59 -16.59 -1.83
C ASN A 153 15.35 -15.76 -2.16
N HIS A 154 14.46 -15.63 -1.18
CA HIS A 154 13.19 -14.93 -1.32
C HIS A 154 12.83 -14.21 -0.03
N PHE A 155 12.14 -13.07 -0.14
CA PHE A 155 11.49 -12.49 1.02
C PHE A 155 10.20 -13.25 1.35
N ARG A 156 9.77 -13.17 2.60
CA ARG A 156 8.52 -13.76 3.07
C ARG A 156 7.58 -12.69 3.54
N LEU A 157 6.32 -12.82 3.13
CA LEU A 157 5.19 -12.08 3.65
C LEU A 157 4.40 -13.00 4.58
N SER A 158 4.03 -12.46 5.73
CA SER A 158 3.09 -13.10 6.65
C SER A 158 2.12 -12.07 7.22
N PRO A 159 0.90 -12.46 7.61
CA PRO A 159 0.00 -11.60 8.35
C PRO A 159 0.65 -11.20 9.68
N LEU A 160 0.61 -9.90 9.99
CA LEU A 160 1.14 -9.38 11.25
C LEU A 160 0.02 -9.19 12.28
N SER A 161 -1.08 -8.57 11.85
CA SER A 161 -2.26 -8.36 12.67
C SER A 161 -3.52 -8.32 11.81
N GLY A 162 -4.68 -8.37 12.44
CA GLY A 162 -5.97 -8.23 11.77
C GLY A 162 -6.93 -7.40 12.60
N ALA A 163 -7.84 -6.72 11.93
CA ALA A 163 -8.87 -5.89 12.53
C ALA A 163 -9.88 -6.72 13.33
N ALA A 164 -10.44 -6.10 14.37
CA ALA A 164 -11.47 -6.70 15.20
C ALA A 164 -12.84 -6.78 14.48
N ARG A 165 -13.17 -5.76 13.68
CA ARG A 165 -14.44 -5.66 12.97
C ARG A 165 -14.36 -6.46 11.66
N PRO A 166 -15.17 -7.51 11.46
CA PRO A 166 -15.12 -8.30 10.24
C PRO A 166 -15.61 -7.53 9.02
N VAL A 167 -15.01 -7.87 7.88
CA VAL A 167 -15.41 -7.40 6.56
C VAL A 167 -15.81 -8.61 5.73
N THR A 168 -16.96 -8.55 5.07
CA THR A 168 -17.44 -9.65 4.21
C THR A 168 -17.70 -9.21 2.78
N ASN A 169 -17.47 -10.12 1.83
CA ASN A 169 -18.04 -10.06 0.49
C ASN A 169 -19.22 -11.04 0.43
N GLY A 170 -20.45 -10.51 0.50
CA GLY A 170 -21.64 -11.33 0.73
C GLY A 170 -21.49 -12.18 2.00
N LYS A 171 -21.42 -13.51 1.84
CA LYS A 171 -21.28 -14.48 2.95
C LYS A 171 -19.83 -14.82 3.31
N LEU A 172 -18.84 -14.36 2.53
CA LEU A 172 -17.43 -14.70 2.72
C LEU A 172 -16.76 -13.65 3.60
N THR A 173 -16.30 -14.04 4.79
CA THR A 173 -15.40 -13.20 5.60
C THR A 173 -14.04 -13.12 4.91
N LEU A 174 -13.50 -11.91 4.78
CA LEU A 174 -12.19 -11.71 4.17
C LEU A 174 -11.08 -12.30 5.02
N LEU A 175 -10.15 -13.00 4.36
CA LEU A 175 -8.94 -13.55 4.99
C LEU A 175 -8.07 -12.42 5.57
N GLU A 176 -7.32 -12.75 6.62
CA GLU A 176 -6.42 -11.83 7.36
C GLU A 176 -7.09 -10.58 7.97
N ARG A 177 -8.43 -10.50 7.91
CA ARG A 177 -9.24 -9.48 8.58
C ARG A 177 -8.67 -8.06 8.37
N PRO A 178 -8.69 -7.52 7.14
CA PRO A 178 -8.17 -6.17 6.90
C PRO A 178 -8.93 -5.12 7.71
N GLU A 179 -8.26 -4.02 8.06
CA GLU A 179 -8.96 -2.78 8.43
C GLU A 179 -9.74 -2.29 7.21
N ALA A 180 -10.89 -1.64 7.42
CA ALA A 180 -11.68 -1.11 6.33
C ALA A 180 -12.19 0.29 6.62
N TYR A 181 -12.30 1.09 5.56
CA TYR A 181 -12.96 2.39 5.59
C TYR A 181 -13.54 2.77 4.23
N VAL A 182 -14.58 3.60 4.24
CA VAL A 182 -15.11 4.30 3.08
C VAL A 182 -14.46 5.66 3.00
N HIS A 183 -13.70 5.87 1.92
CA HIS A 183 -13.12 7.17 1.61
C HIS A 183 -14.16 8.04 0.91
N LEU A 184 -14.75 8.98 1.64
CA LEU A 184 -15.86 9.81 1.14
C LEU A 184 -15.49 10.67 -0.07
N PRO A 185 -14.31 11.33 -0.14
CA PRO A 185 -13.94 12.16 -1.27
C PRO A 185 -13.93 11.43 -2.61
N THR A 186 -13.65 10.12 -2.60
CA THR A 186 -13.55 9.33 -3.83
C THR A 186 -14.58 8.22 -3.95
N ALA A 187 -15.56 8.16 -3.06
CA ALA A 187 -16.56 7.10 -3.00
C ALA A 187 -15.95 5.71 -3.20
N SER A 188 -14.97 5.33 -2.38
CA SER A 188 -14.29 4.04 -2.53
C SER A 188 -14.19 3.31 -1.20
N LEU A 189 -14.43 2.00 -1.21
CA LEU A 189 -14.10 1.15 -0.07
C LEU A 189 -12.60 0.85 -0.13
N GLN A 190 -11.90 1.00 0.99
CA GLN A 190 -10.49 0.72 1.12
C GLN A 190 -10.29 -0.36 2.18
N LEU A 191 -9.43 -1.32 1.87
CA LEU A 191 -8.99 -2.37 2.78
C LEU A 191 -7.51 -2.18 3.08
N VAL A 192 -7.10 -2.25 4.34
CA VAL A 192 -5.69 -2.19 4.75
C VAL A 192 -5.30 -3.52 5.39
N TYR A 193 -4.40 -4.24 4.74
CA TYR A 193 -3.79 -5.47 5.25
C TYR A 193 -2.51 -5.14 6.01
N ASP A 194 -2.33 -5.70 7.20
CA ASP A 194 -1.11 -5.53 8.00
C ASP A 194 -0.22 -6.76 7.85
N LEU A 195 0.90 -6.58 7.14
CA LEU A 195 1.80 -7.67 6.74
C LEU A 195 3.22 -7.42 7.26
N ARG A 196 3.90 -8.50 7.63
CA ARG A 196 5.33 -8.52 7.93
C ARG A 196 6.11 -8.91 6.69
N LEU A 197 7.17 -8.17 6.37
CA LEU A 197 8.17 -8.54 5.37
C LEU A 197 9.44 -9.00 6.07
N GLU A 198 9.80 -10.25 5.83
CA GLU A 198 11.03 -10.85 6.34
C GLU A 198 12.00 -11.14 5.21
N LEU A 199 13.25 -10.70 5.38
CA LEU A 199 14.34 -10.95 4.44
C LEU A 199 15.09 -12.22 4.81
N PRO A 200 15.74 -12.89 3.83
CA PRO A 200 16.71 -13.95 4.11
C PRO A 200 17.80 -13.47 5.07
N LYS A 201 18.25 -14.33 5.99
CA LYS A 201 19.24 -13.97 7.03
C LYS A 201 20.60 -13.54 6.46
N ASP A 202 20.96 -14.11 5.32
CA ASP A 202 22.18 -13.84 4.56
C ASP A 202 22.05 -12.60 3.65
N CYS A 203 20.88 -11.96 3.62
CA CYS A 203 20.64 -10.79 2.80
C CYS A 203 21.24 -9.54 3.47
N HIS A 204 22.40 -9.14 2.97
CA HIS A 204 23.09 -7.92 3.38
C HIS A 204 23.16 -6.94 2.21
N GLN A 205 23.39 -5.66 2.52
CA GLN A 205 23.59 -4.61 1.50
C GLN A 205 22.43 -4.43 0.51
N ILE A 206 21.19 -4.59 0.97
CA ILE A 206 20.02 -4.44 0.11
C ILE A 206 19.77 -2.99 -0.32
N SER A 207 19.10 -2.84 -1.46
CA SER A 207 18.45 -1.60 -1.87
C SER A 207 16.96 -1.84 -2.08
N LEU A 208 16.14 -0.86 -1.69
CA LEU A 208 14.70 -0.87 -1.91
C LEU A 208 14.34 0.10 -3.03
N PHE A 209 13.54 -0.37 -4.00
CA PHE A 209 13.07 0.46 -5.10
C PHE A 209 11.56 0.35 -5.25
N HIS A 210 10.93 1.50 -5.47
CA HIS A 210 9.52 1.57 -5.84
C HIS A 210 9.41 1.50 -7.35
N VAL A 211 8.42 0.76 -7.83
CA VAL A 211 7.99 0.81 -9.23
C VAL A 211 6.52 1.14 -9.23
N ASP A 212 6.16 2.24 -9.91
CA ASP A 212 4.79 2.65 -10.14
C ASP A 212 4.47 2.56 -11.63
N GLU A 213 3.20 2.37 -11.94
CA GLU A 213 2.69 2.38 -13.31
C GLU A 213 2.13 3.75 -13.66
N VAL A 214 2.76 4.39 -14.65
CA VAL A 214 2.32 5.71 -15.13
C VAL A 214 1.74 5.56 -16.53
N LEU A 215 0.57 6.18 -16.75
CA LEU A 215 -0.01 6.27 -18.09
C LEU A 215 0.84 7.19 -18.97
N GLN A 216 1.46 6.63 -20.01
CA GLN A 216 2.28 7.33 -21.00
C GLN A 216 1.90 6.83 -22.39
N ASP A 217 1.55 7.74 -23.30
CA ASP A 217 1.15 7.44 -24.68
C ASP A 217 0.08 6.32 -24.78
N GLY A 218 -0.91 6.37 -23.88
CA GLY A 218 -2.00 5.39 -23.82
C GLY A 218 -1.63 4.02 -23.26
N LYS A 219 -0.43 3.84 -22.71
CA LYS A 219 0.02 2.59 -22.08
C LYS A 219 0.40 2.83 -20.62
N LEU A 220 0.16 1.84 -19.77
CA LEU A 220 0.71 1.82 -18.42
C LEU A 220 2.18 1.39 -18.51
N VAL A 221 3.09 2.26 -18.11
CA VAL A 221 4.54 2.04 -18.17
C VAL A 221 5.08 1.91 -16.75
N ALA A 222 5.59 0.73 -16.41
CA ALA A 222 6.33 0.48 -15.19
C ALA A 222 7.82 0.78 -15.42
N SER A 223 8.42 1.63 -14.60
CA SER A 223 9.85 2.00 -14.76
C SER A 223 10.60 2.06 -13.44
N LEU A 224 11.85 1.61 -13.48
CA LEU A 224 12.77 1.62 -12.34
C LEU A 224 13.67 2.86 -12.40
N GLU A 225 13.53 3.77 -11.43
CA GLU A 225 14.44 4.90 -11.22
C GLU A 225 15.37 4.63 -10.04
N ARG A 226 16.68 4.56 -10.31
CA ARG A 226 17.70 4.24 -9.29
C ARG A 226 18.32 5.47 -8.65
N ARG A 227 18.15 6.65 -9.25
CA ARG A 227 18.79 7.89 -8.81
C ARG A 227 17.99 8.58 -7.70
N ARG A 228 16.69 8.35 -7.63
CA ARG A 228 15.80 8.96 -6.63
C ARG A 228 15.19 7.88 -5.75
N PRO A 229 15.19 8.07 -4.42
CA PRO A 229 14.44 7.16 -3.55
C PRO A 229 12.95 7.47 -3.70
N ASP A 230 12.19 6.42 -3.95
CA ASP A 230 10.72 6.43 -3.93
C ASP A 230 10.16 5.44 -2.89
N ILE A 231 11.03 4.67 -2.22
CA ILE A 231 10.73 3.95 -0.97
C ILE A 231 11.33 4.68 0.22
N TYR A 232 10.54 4.77 1.26
CA TYR A 232 10.88 5.33 2.55
C TYR A 232 10.63 4.33 3.67
N LEU A 233 11.43 4.45 4.72
CA LEU A 233 11.33 3.63 5.92
C LEU A 233 11.04 4.54 7.11
N LEU A 234 9.94 4.26 7.79
CA LEU A 234 9.55 4.88 9.04
C LEU A 234 9.91 3.93 10.18
N PRO A 235 10.96 4.22 10.98
CA PRO A 235 11.37 3.33 12.06
C PRO A 235 10.29 3.23 13.13
N LEU A 236 10.15 2.03 13.69
CA LEU A 236 9.26 1.73 14.79
C LEU A 236 10.06 1.40 16.06
N HIS A 237 9.50 1.77 17.21
CA HIS A 237 9.93 1.31 18.51
C HIS A 237 8.71 0.82 19.28
N GLN A 238 8.71 -0.47 19.63
CA GLN A 238 7.57 -1.13 20.27
C GLN A 238 6.26 -0.94 19.49
N GLY A 239 6.33 -1.04 18.16
CA GLY A 239 5.18 -0.87 17.26
C GLY A 239 4.77 0.58 16.98
N LEU A 240 5.37 1.57 17.66
CA LEU A 240 5.05 2.98 17.47
C LEU A 240 6.09 3.69 16.58
N PRO A 241 5.68 4.63 15.71
CA PRO A 241 6.61 5.38 14.89
C PRO A 241 7.55 6.26 15.73
N THR A 242 8.83 6.34 15.36
CA THR A 242 9.79 7.23 16.04
C THR A 242 9.66 8.68 15.59
N GLY A 243 9.09 8.91 14.40
CA GLY A 243 8.99 10.21 13.74
C GLY A 243 10.13 10.52 12.78
N ASP A 244 11.12 9.63 12.67
CA ASP A 244 12.16 9.71 11.65
C ASP A 244 11.65 9.17 10.31
N LEU A 245 12.30 9.60 9.22
CA LEU A 245 12.06 9.10 7.89
C LEU A 245 13.40 8.79 7.24
N LEU A 246 13.57 7.55 6.76
CA LEU A 246 14.82 7.06 6.22
C LEU A 246 14.63 6.56 4.78
N THR A 247 15.74 6.41 4.08
CA THR A 247 15.85 5.69 2.80
C THR A 247 16.96 4.67 2.94
N LEU A 248 16.88 3.55 2.21
CA LEU A 248 17.86 2.46 2.29
C LEU A 248 18.46 2.18 0.92
N ARG A 249 19.80 2.23 0.84
CA ARG A 249 20.52 1.90 -0.39
C ARG A 249 21.84 1.22 -0.05
N ASN A 250 22.10 0.08 -0.69
CA ASN A 250 23.29 -0.73 -0.48
C ASN A 250 23.53 -1.07 1.00
N GLY A 251 22.46 -1.26 1.78
CA GLY A 251 22.51 -1.51 3.22
C GLY A 251 22.72 -0.28 4.09
N GLU A 252 22.89 0.91 3.52
CA GLU A 252 23.09 2.15 4.25
C GLU A 252 21.80 2.96 4.36
N PHE A 253 21.49 3.38 5.59
CA PHE A 253 20.37 4.28 5.86
C PHE A 253 20.77 5.74 5.62
N LYS A 254 19.89 6.51 4.98
CA LYS A 254 20.01 7.96 4.86
C LYS A 254 18.74 8.63 5.34
N SER A 255 18.90 9.64 6.18
CA SER A 255 17.78 10.46 6.65
C SER A 255 17.12 11.21 5.50
N ALA A 256 15.80 11.25 5.51
CA ALA A 256 14.98 12.03 4.62
C ALA A 256 14.29 13.17 5.38
N SER A 257 14.10 14.30 4.70
CA SER A 257 13.36 15.42 5.27
C SER A 257 11.89 15.05 5.45
N THR A 258 11.35 15.31 6.64
CA THR A 258 9.91 15.25 6.96
C THR A 258 9.20 16.60 6.76
N ARG A 259 9.96 17.67 6.47
CA ARG A 259 9.40 19.00 6.23
C ARG A 259 8.53 18.99 4.97
N GLY A 260 7.28 19.43 5.13
CA GLY A 260 6.33 19.52 4.02
C GLY A 260 5.79 18.18 3.52
N VAL A 261 6.09 17.08 4.23
CA VAL A 261 5.58 15.75 3.87
C VAL A 261 4.08 15.66 4.18
N TRP A 262 3.34 15.12 3.23
CA TRP A 262 1.95 14.72 3.36
C TRP A 262 1.84 13.21 3.23
N LEU A 263 0.93 12.62 4.01
CA LEU A 263 0.58 11.22 3.96
C LEU A 263 -0.77 11.06 3.26
N SER A 264 -1.00 9.94 2.59
CA SER A 264 -2.29 9.59 1.97
C SER A 264 -3.43 9.47 2.99
N GLU A 265 -4.66 9.35 2.49
CA GLU A 265 -5.89 9.17 3.24
C GLU A 265 -5.87 7.97 4.20
N SER A 266 -5.11 6.91 3.89
CA SER A 266 -4.94 5.76 4.78
C SER A 266 -4.26 6.09 6.12
N PHE A 267 -3.64 7.27 6.23
CA PHE A 267 -3.10 7.81 7.47
C PHE A 267 -3.99 8.88 8.09
N ALA A 268 -5.08 9.28 7.45
CA ALA A 268 -6.01 10.25 7.99
C ALA A 268 -6.79 9.68 9.18
N GLU A 269 -7.60 10.52 9.83
CA GLU A 269 -8.47 10.03 10.90
C GLU A 269 -9.60 9.21 10.30
N GLN A 270 -9.86 8.06 10.91
CA GLN A 270 -11.04 7.26 10.62
C GLN A 270 -12.09 7.56 11.68
N ASP A 271 -13.23 8.07 11.25
CA ASP A 271 -14.41 8.30 12.07
C ASP A 271 -15.44 7.20 11.81
N GLY A 272 -15.58 6.25 12.73
CA GLY A 272 -16.36 5.03 12.51
C GLY A 272 -15.80 4.20 11.34
N TRP A 273 -16.53 4.11 10.24
CA TRP A 273 -16.06 3.52 8.98
C TRP A 273 -15.58 4.55 7.95
N LEU A 274 -15.62 5.85 8.25
CA LEU A 274 -15.45 6.89 7.26
C LEU A 274 -14.08 7.54 7.36
N VAL A 275 -13.49 7.85 6.21
CA VAL A 275 -12.34 8.76 6.11
C VAL A 275 -12.76 9.95 5.27
N HIS A 276 -12.64 11.13 5.86
CA HIS A 276 -13.08 12.41 5.30
C HIS A 276 -11.97 13.13 4.54
N GLU A 277 -10.72 12.95 4.97
CA GLU A 277 -9.58 13.70 4.46
C GLU A 277 -8.86 12.95 3.35
N GLU A 278 -8.44 13.70 2.34
CA GLU A 278 -7.71 13.17 1.17
C GLU A 278 -6.22 12.92 1.43
N ARG A 279 -5.70 13.49 2.52
CA ARG A 279 -4.32 13.44 2.99
C ARG A 279 -4.21 14.11 4.35
N VAL A 280 -3.16 13.77 5.09
CA VAL A 280 -2.84 14.40 6.38
C VAL A 280 -1.38 14.88 6.38
N ARG A 281 -1.08 15.99 7.06
CA ARG A 281 0.31 16.45 7.20
C ARG A 281 1.06 15.49 8.12
N TRP A 282 2.31 15.20 7.79
CA TRP A 282 3.20 14.36 8.59
C TRP A 282 3.19 14.73 10.09
N ARG A 283 3.35 16.03 10.38
CA ARG A 283 3.41 16.53 11.76
C ARG A 283 2.11 16.29 12.53
N ASP A 284 0.98 16.52 11.87
CA ASP A 284 -0.33 16.44 12.50
C ASP A 284 -0.69 14.96 12.74
N TRP A 285 -0.38 14.09 11.77
CA TRP A 285 -0.45 12.63 11.94
C TRP A 285 0.42 12.13 13.11
N LEU A 286 1.70 12.51 13.17
CA LEU A 286 2.60 12.11 14.25
C LEU A 286 2.10 12.57 15.64
N SER A 287 1.53 13.77 15.72
CA SER A 287 0.98 14.28 16.98
C SER A 287 -0.18 13.43 17.50
N ARG A 288 -0.94 12.80 16.58
CA ARG A 288 -2.09 11.94 16.92
C ARG A 288 -1.67 10.53 17.32
N VAL A 289 -0.76 9.90 16.55
CA VAL A 289 -0.34 8.51 16.81
C VAL A 289 0.70 8.39 17.93
N GLY A 290 1.27 9.52 18.36
CA GLY A 290 2.36 9.55 19.33
C GLY A 290 3.72 9.21 18.72
N THR A 291 4.78 9.42 19.49
CA THR A 291 6.13 8.98 19.10
C THR A 291 6.81 8.23 20.23
N ALA A 292 7.36 7.07 19.92
CA ALA A 292 8.29 6.42 20.81
C ALA A 292 9.67 7.05 20.59
N ARG A 293 9.95 8.16 21.31
CA ARG A 293 11.32 8.69 21.33
C ARG A 293 12.19 7.72 22.13
N PRO A 294 13.23 7.11 21.53
CA PRO A 294 14.20 6.35 22.31
C PRO A 294 14.85 7.29 23.33
N GLN A 295 14.88 6.91 24.61
CA GLN A 295 15.75 7.56 25.57
C GLN A 295 17.21 7.28 25.15
N GLY A 296 17.85 8.29 24.52
CA GLY A 296 19.30 8.36 24.40
C GLY A 296 19.96 7.54 23.28
N LYS A 297 20.26 8.20 22.17
CA LYS A 297 21.64 8.47 21.68
C LYS A 297 21.51 9.12 20.31
N LYS A 298 22.01 10.35 20.19
CA LYS A 298 22.26 10.99 18.90
C LYS A 298 23.10 10.02 18.07
N LEU A 299 22.61 9.63 16.90
CA LEU A 299 23.47 9.08 15.86
C LEU A 299 24.56 10.12 15.61
N ALA A 300 25.80 9.78 15.95
CA ALA A 300 26.95 10.62 15.68
C ALA A 300 27.10 10.77 14.16
N CYS A 301 27.54 11.97 13.77
CA CYS A 301 27.72 12.47 12.42
C CYS A 301 28.51 11.56 11.49
#